data_AF-A0A3D5V1K0-F1
#
_entry.id   AF-A0A3D5V1K0-F1
#
_cell.length_a   1.000
_cell.length_b   1.000
_cell.length_c   1.000
_cell.angle_alpha   90.00
_cell.angle_beta   90.00
_cell.angle_gamma   90.00
#
_symmetry.space_group_name_H-M   'P 1'
#
loop_
_entity.id
_entity.type
_entity.pdbx_description
1 polymer ?
#
loop_
_entity_poly.entity_id
_entity_poly.type
_entity_poly.pdbx_seq_one_letter_code
_entity_poly.pdbx_strand_id
1 'polypeptide(L)'
;TPDGAQANALFGQSYRMEDNTSVAAETGLRDETSDYVGRVMVSPSNDFLVVYRFRMDDERFKIRRNEVNLLGRHGPVSAELGYGYYAADQSVTFQEREEIYLGSVLKLDEYWRLFGQTRRDLANDRTVENRIGVGYEDECVDASLMFSQSFYSDRDYVPDSSVIFQITFKT
;
A
#
# COMPACT_ATOMS: atom_id res chain seq x y z
N THR A 1 24.73 18.59 -4.83
CA THR A 1 24.62 18.14 -3.41
C THR A 1 23.76 16.90 -3.38
N PRO A 2 24.31 15.69 -3.49
CA PRO A 2 23.44 14.58 -3.88
C PRO A 2 22.90 13.75 -2.70
N ASP A 3 22.72 14.33 -1.50
CA ASP A 3 22.07 13.66 -0.34
C ASP A 3 21.05 14.60 0.33
N GLY A 4 20.16 15.18 -0.47
CA GLY A 4 19.17 16.13 0.03
C GLY A 4 18.09 15.42 0.82
N ALA A 5 18.28 15.25 2.13
CA ALA A 5 17.22 14.83 3.02
C ALA A 5 16.02 15.78 2.88
N GLN A 6 14.82 15.23 2.72
CA GLN A 6 13.58 15.98 2.58
C GLN A 6 12.53 15.49 3.56
N ALA A 7 11.72 16.41 4.07
CA ALA A 7 10.50 16.10 4.78
C ALA A 7 9.36 17.00 4.29
N ASN A 8 8.16 16.44 4.22
CA ASN A 8 6.92 17.14 3.92
C ASN A 8 5.83 16.69 4.90
N ALA A 9 5.05 17.64 5.40
CA ALA A 9 3.89 17.35 6.22
C ALA A 9 2.67 18.10 5.70
N LEU A 10 1.51 17.48 5.82
CA LEU A 10 0.20 18.03 5.55
C LEU A 10 -0.74 17.68 6.69
N PHE A 11 -1.55 18.65 7.09
CA PHE A 11 -2.66 18.48 8.00
C PHE A 11 -3.84 19.29 7.46
N GLY A 12 -5.05 18.74 7.52
CA GLY A 12 -6.22 19.39 6.97
C GLY A 12 -7.52 18.96 7.64
N GLN A 13 -8.48 19.87 7.59
CA GLN A 13 -9.88 19.69 7.96
C GLN A 13 -10.72 20.60 7.05
N SER A 14 -11.94 20.17 6.74
CA SER A 14 -12.91 21.00 6.02
C SER A 14 -14.05 21.41 6.94
N TYR A 15 -14.60 22.60 6.70
CA TYR A 15 -15.75 23.15 7.41
C TYR A 15 -16.83 23.60 6.42
N ARG A 16 -18.09 23.43 6.81
CA ARG A 16 -19.30 23.78 6.06
C ARG A 16 -20.27 24.50 7.00
N MET A 17 -21.15 25.31 6.41
CA MET A 17 -22.18 26.04 7.15
C MET A 17 -23.38 25.17 7.54
N GLU A 18 -23.57 24.04 6.86
CA GLU A 18 -24.69 23.12 7.04
C GLU A 18 -24.22 21.70 6.75
N ASP A 19 -24.90 20.73 7.36
CA ASP A 19 -24.67 19.31 7.12
C ASP A 19 -24.93 18.92 5.65
N ASN A 20 -24.05 18.07 5.12
CA ASN A 20 -24.17 17.50 3.79
C ASN A 20 -24.79 16.10 3.84
N THR A 21 -26.11 16.05 3.98
CA THR A 21 -26.89 14.79 4.02
C THR A 21 -26.85 13.96 2.73
N SER A 22 -26.28 14.51 1.64
CA SER A 22 -26.07 13.78 0.39
C SER A 22 -24.86 12.83 0.44
N VAL A 23 -24.04 12.91 1.49
CA VAL A 23 -22.87 12.05 1.69
C VAL A 23 -23.10 11.14 2.89
N ALA A 24 -22.66 9.89 2.78
CA ALA A 24 -22.75 8.91 3.85
C ALA A 24 -21.93 9.34 5.07
N ALA A 25 -22.43 9.10 6.28
CA ALA A 25 -21.80 9.54 7.53
C ALA A 25 -20.39 8.94 7.71
N GLU A 26 -20.21 7.69 7.25
CA GLU A 26 -19.00 6.90 7.33
C GLU A 26 -17.80 7.50 6.57
N THR A 27 -18.07 8.47 5.68
CA THR A 27 -17.04 9.21 4.95
C THR A 27 -16.26 10.19 5.83
N GLY A 28 -16.83 10.60 6.97
CA GLY A 28 -16.29 11.68 7.80
C GLY A 28 -16.42 13.06 7.15
N LEU A 29 -17.35 13.25 6.20
CA LEU A 29 -17.58 14.50 5.46
C LEU A 29 -19.02 15.03 5.55
N ARG A 30 -19.88 14.33 6.30
CA ARG A 30 -21.32 14.62 6.33
C ARG A 30 -21.63 15.82 7.21
N ASP A 31 -21.01 15.90 8.37
CA ASP A 31 -21.33 16.91 9.37
C ASP A 31 -20.65 18.25 9.02
N GLU A 32 -20.96 19.33 9.74
CA GLU A 32 -20.39 20.68 9.51
C GLU A 32 -18.85 20.69 9.50
N THR A 33 -18.22 19.81 10.28
CA THR A 33 -16.78 19.57 10.28
C THR A 33 -16.46 18.18 9.75
N SER A 34 -15.38 18.05 9.00
CA SER A 34 -14.88 16.74 8.59
C SER A 34 -13.92 16.12 9.61
N ASP A 35 -13.69 14.82 9.47
CA ASP A 35 -12.52 14.13 10.04
C ASP A 35 -11.23 14.92 9.76
N TYR A 36 -10.30 14.85 10.71
CA TYR A 36 -8.93 15.31 10.53
C TYR A 36 -8.17 14.36 9.61
N VAL A 37 -7.47 14.92 8.63
CA VAL A 37 -6.58 14.17 7.73
C VAL A 37 -5.16 14.68 7.84
N GLY A 38 -4.20 13.76 7.76
CA GLY A 38 -2.80 14.13 7.77
C GLY A 38 -1.93 13.20 6.96
N ARG A 39 -0.79 13.74 6.52
CA ARG A 39 0.26 12.99 5.83
C ARG A 39 1.62 13.52 6.27
N VAL A 40 2.53 12.61 6.57
CA VAL A 40 3.95 12.91 6.79
C VAL A 40 4.76 12.08 5.80
N MET A 41 5.70 12.72 5.12
CA MET A 41 6.62 12.11 4.18
C MET A 41 8.04 12.48 4.59
N VAL A 42 8.91 11.50 4.71
CA VAL A 42 10.32 11.70 5.07
C VAL A 42 11.18 10.89 4.12
N SER A 43 12.13 11.55 3.46
CA SER A 43 13.12 10.95 2.57
C SER A 43 14.51 11.37 3.06
N PRO A 44 15.14 10.64 3.99
CA PRO A 44 16.46 10.98 4.51
C PRO A 44 17.56 10.93 3.45
N SER A 45 17.35 10.14 2.40
CA SER A 45 18.21 10.02 1.22
C SER A 45 17.35 9.69 -0.02
N ASN A 46 17.99 9.51 -1.18
CA ASN A 46 17.31 9.06 -2.40
C ASN A 46 16.92 7.57 -2.37
N ASP A 47 17.44 6.83 -1.40
CA ASP A 47 17.26 5.37 -1.29
C ASP A 47 16.20 4.97 -0.26
N PHE A 48 15.73 5.90 0.57
CA PHE A 48 14.77 5.60 1.62
C PHE A 48 13.65 6.63 1.68
N LEU A 49 12.41 6.15 1.71
CA LEU A 49 11.21 6.97 1.80
C LEU A 49 10.23 6.36 2.80
N VAL A 50 9.72 7.20 3.69
CA VAL A 50 8.64 6.87 4.63
C VAL A 50 7.45 7.76 4.31
N VAL A 51 6.28 7.15 4.17
CA VAL A 51 5.00 7.85 4.02
C VAL A 51 4.03 7.35 5.07
N TYR A 52 3.63 8.25 5.96
CA TYR A 52 2.60 8.02 6.95
C TYR A 52 1.35 8.82 6.59
N ARG A 53 0.18 8.19 6.66
CA ARG A 53 -1.13 8.84 6.44
C ARG A 53 -2.09 8.43 7.55
N PHE A 54 -2.93 9.36 7.96
CA PHE A 54 -3.99 9.05 8.92
C PHE A 54 -5.27 9.82 8.63
N ARG A 55 -6.38 9.23 9.08
CA ARG A 55 -7.68 9.89 9.22
C ARG A 55 -8.20 9.66 10.62
N MET A 56 -8.65 10.72 11.26
CA MET A 56 -9.08 10.71 12.66
C MET A 56 -10.41 11.45 12.77
N ASP A 57 -11.35 10.83 13.49
CA ASP A 57 -12.64 11.40 13.86
C ASP A 57 -12.48 12.75 14.56
N ASP A 58 -13.31 13.74 14.22
CA ASP A 58 -13.20 15.08 14.77
C ASP A 58 -13.81 15.22 16.18
N GLU A 59 -14.85 14.45 16.49
CA GLU A 59 -15.51 14.49 17.80
C GLU A 59 -14.69 13.81 18.91
N ARG A 60 -14.20 12.59 18.67
CA ARG A 60 -13.60 11.73 19.70
C ARG A 60 -12.15 11.38 19.44
N PHE A 61 -11.54 11.92 18.39
CA PHE A 61 -10.17 11.63 17.99
C PHE A 61 -9.89 10.13 17.75
N LYS A 62 -10.94 9.37 17.41
CA LYS A 62 -10.82 7.95 17.07
C LYS A 62 -10.08 7.82 15.73
N ILE A 63 -9.01 7.02 15.70
CA ILE A 63 -8.34 6.69 14.44
C ILE A 63 -9.31 5.89 13.57
N ARG A 64 -9.64 6.43 12.40
CA ARG A 64 -10.41 5.73 11.38
C ARG A 64 -9.46 4.98 10.45
N ARG A 65 -8.43 5.66 9.95
CA ARG A 65 -7.45 5.11 8.99
C ARG A 65 -6.04 5.36 9.47
N ASN A 66 -5.18 4.37 9.35
CA ASN A 66 -3.75 4.50 9.63
C ASN A 66 -2.96 3.76 8.55
N GLU A 67 -2.01 4.41 7.88
CA GLU A 67 -1.19 3.76 6.86
C GLU A 67 0.26 4.19 7.00
N VAL A 68 1.15 3.20 6.93
CA VAL A 68 2.61 3.40 6.90
C VAL A 68 3.14 2.67 5.67
N ASN A 69 3.89 3.38 4.84
CA ASN A 69 4.59 2.80 3.69
C ASN A 69 6.07 3.16 3.80
N LEU A 70 6.93 2.16 3.73
CA LEU A 70 8.38 2.28 3.76
C LEU A 70 8.92 1.74 2.44
N LEU A 71 9.70 2.55 1.73
CA LEU A 71 10.41 2.12 0.53
C LEU A 71 11.90 2.27 0.79
N GLY A 72 12.66 1.23 0.48
CA GLY A 72 14.10 1.18 0.72
C GLY A 72 14.85 0.55 -0.43
N ARG A 73 16.03 1.08 -0.74
CA ARG A 73 17.01 0.47 -1.63
C ARG A 73 18.35 0.35 -0.93
N HIS A 74 18.99 -0.80 -1.06
CA HIS A 74 20.31 -1.02 -0.52
C HIS A 74 21.07 -2.04 -1.38
N GLY A 75 22.10 -1.56 -2.08
CA GLY A 75 22.86 -2.38 -3.01
C GLY A 75 21.94 -3.03 -4.07
N PRO A 76 21.97 -4.37 -4.24
CA PRO A 76 21.14 -5.06 -5.22
C PRO A 76 19.67 -5.23 -4.80
N VAL A 77 19.31 -4.85 -3.57
CA VAL A 77 17.97 -5.07 -3.02
C VAL A 77 17.15 -3.79 -3.04
N SER A 78 15.90 -3.90 -3.49
CA SER A 78 14.85 -2.91 -3.26
C SER A 78 13.69 -3.58 -2.53
N ALA A 79 13.07 -2.89 -1.57
CA ALA A 79 11.96 -3.42 -0.80
C ALA A 79 10.92 -2.35 -0.48
N GLU A 80 9.69 -2.79 -0.31
CA GLU A 80 8.56 -2.00 0.14
C GLU A 80 7.86 -2.73 1.29
N LEU A 81 7.64 -2.04 2.40
CA LEU A 81 6.83 -2.52 3.51
C LEU A 81 5.64 -1.59 3.68
N GLY A 82 4.43 -2.14 3.59
CA GLY A 82 3.18 -1.44 3.82
C GLY A 82 2.47 -1.99 5.05
N TYR A 83 1.91 -1.10 5.86
CA TYR A 83 0.94 -1.42 6.90
C TYR A 83 -0.28 -0.53 6.71
N GLY A 84 -1.47 -1.09 6.85
CA GLY A 84 -2.73 -0.38 6.71
C GLY A 84 -3.78 -0.87 7.69
N TYR A 85 -4.34 0.06 8.45
CA TYR A 85 -5.48 -0.12 9.32
C TYR A 85 -6.68 0.70 8.82
N TYR A 86 -7.84 0.05 8.77
CA TYR A 86 -9.11 0.61 8.36
C TYR A 86 -10.19 0.16 9.32
N ALA A 87 -10.75 1.09 10.08
CA ALA A 87 -11.86 0.81 10.99
C ALA A 87 -13.12 0.33 10.23
N ALA A 88 -13.90 -0.57 10.85
CA ALA A 88 -15.12 -1.14 10.23
C ALA A 88 -16.18 -0.08 9.89
N ASP A 89 -16.25 1.00 10.68
CA ASP A 89 -17.26 2.04 10.53
C ASP A 89 -16.95 3.06 9.42
N GLN A 90 -15.99 2.76 8.54
CA GLN A 90 -15.71 3.55 7.33
C GLN A 90 -16.62 3.25 6.15
N SER A 91 -17.44 2.20 6.22
CA SER A 91 -18.57 2.02 5.31
C SER A 91 -19.59 1.03 5.88
N VAL A 92 -20.77 1.00 5.27
CA VAL A 92 -21.84 0.05 5.60
C VAL A 92 -21.49 -1.41 5.24
N THR A 93 -20.49 -1.64 4.37
CA THR A 93 -20.21 -2.98 3.78
C THR A 93 -18.81 -3.52 4.13
N PHE A 94 -17.88 -2.66 4.56
CA PHE A 94 -16.51 -3.06 4.87
C PHE A 94 -16.40 -3.53 6.32
N GLN A 95 -15.71 -4.64 6.52
CA GLN A 95 -15.24 -5.05 7.83
C GLN A 95 -13.97 -4.28 8.20
N GLU A 96 -13.63 -4.29 9.49
CA GLU A 96 -12.32 -3.85 9.93
C GLU A 96 -11.25 -4.61 9.16
N ARG A 97 -10.28 -3.87 8.63
CA ARG A 97 -9.20 -4.43 7.85
C ARG A 97 -7.88 -3.92 8.38
N GLU A 98 -7.04 -4.85 8.76
CA GLU A 98 -5.67 -4.60 9.16
C GLU A 98 -4.77 -5.47 8.28
N GLU A 99 -3.91 -4.86 7.48
CA GLU A 99 -3.09 -5.56 6.51
C GLU A 99 -1.62 -5.15 6.63
N ILE A 100 -0.74 -6.13 6.40
CA ILE A 100 0.68 -5.91 6.16
C ILE A 100 1.05 -6.44 4.78
N TYR A 101 1.91 -5.71 4.09
CA TYR A 101 2.44 -6.03 2.77
C TYR A 101 3.96 -5.93 2.80
N LEU A 102 4.64 -6.90 2.20
CA LEU A 102 6.07 -6.86 1.96
C LEU A 102 6.32 -7.25 0.50
N GLY A 103 6.97 -6.37 -0.25
CA GLY A 103 7.47 -6.63 -1.60
C GLY A 103 8.98 -6.44 -1.66
N SER A 104 9.69 -7.26 -2.42
CA SER A 104 11.12 -7.10 -2.63
C SER A 104 11.58 -7.57 -4.00
N VAL A 105 12.62 -6.91 -4.49
CA VAL A 105 13.37 -7.27 -5.70
C VAL A 105 14.84 -7.38 -5.32
N LEU A 106 15.47 -8.47 -5.73
CA LEU A 106 16.91 -8.70 -5.63
C LEU A 106 17.47 -8.81 -7.06
N LYS A 107 18.37 -7.90 -7.42
CA LYS A 107 19.18 -8.02 -8.64
C LYS A 107 20.32 -9.01 -8.39
N LEU A 108 20.36 -10.09 -9.15
CA LEU A 108 21.44 -11.08 -9.06
C LEU A 108 22.67 -10.61 -9.84
N ASP A 109 22.44 -10.07 -11.03
CA ASP A 109 23.44 -9.43 -11.89
C ASP A 109 22.77 -8.32 -12.73
N GLU A 110 23.42 -7.89 -13.81
CA GLU A 110 22.91 -6.85 -14.71
C GLU A 110 21.65 -7.27 -15.48
N TYR A 111 21.39 -8.58 -15.63
CA TYR A 111 20.27 -9.12 -16.40
C TYR A 111 19.21 -9.82 -15.54
N TRP A 112 19.63 -10.54 -14.50
CA TRP A 112 18.74 -11.41 -13.72
C TRP A 112 18.25 -10.73 -12.45
N ARG A 113 16.95 -10.88 -12.17
CA ARG A 113 16.32 -10.46 -10.92
C ARG A 113 15.43 -11.54 -10.34
N LEU A 114 15.43 -11.65 -9.03
CA LEU A 114 14.40 -12.34 -8.26
C LEU A 114 13.46 -11.30 -7.66
N PHE A 115 12.18 -11.60 -7.61
CA PHE A 115 11.22 -10.73 -6.96
C PHE A 115 10.14 -11.55 -6.27
N GLY A 116 9.56 -10.97 -5.23
CA GLY A 116 8.45 -11.59 -4.53
C GLY A 116 7.70 -10.58 -3.69
N GLN A 117 6.47 -10.95 -3.36
CA GLN A 117 5.65 -10.20 -2.43
C GLN A 117 4.77 -11.13 -1.61
N THR A 118 4.39 -10.66 -0.44
CA THR A 118 3.35 -11.26 0.39
C THR A 118 2.46 -10.19 0.97
N ARG A 119 1.18 -10.50 1.11
CA ARG A 119 0.19 -9.67 1.79
C ARG A 119 -0.56 -10.52 2.79
N ARG A 120 -0.70 -10.02 4.01
CA ARG A 120 -1.40 -10.69 5.11
C ARG A 120 -2.45 -9.78 5.71
N ASP A 121 -3.62 -10.33 5.95
CA ASP A 121 -4.70 -9.75 6.72
C ASP A 121 -4.46 -10.15 8.18
N LEU A 122 -4.03 -9.17 8.98
CA LEU A 122 -3.70 -9.31 10.39
C LEU A 122 -4.96 -9.46 11.24
N ALA A 123 -6.06 -8.81 10.84
CA ALA A 123 -7.33 -8.89 11.57
C ALA A 123 -7.90 -10.32 11.56
N ASN A 124 -7.71 -11.04 10.45
CA ASN A 124 -8.19 -12.42 10.27
C ASN A 124 -7.08 -13.48 10.30
N ASP A 125 -5.86 -13.10 10.69
CA ASP A 125 -4.68 -13.97 10.77
C ASP A 125 -4.38 -14.80 9.51
N ARG A 126 -4.70 -14.28 8.32
CA ARG A 126 -4.65 -15.03 7.05
C ARG A 126 -3.76 -14.38 6.01
N THR A 127 -3.09 -15.19 5.21
CA THR A 127 -2.44 -14.71 3.99
C THR A 127 -3.51 -14.31 2.98
N VAL A 128 -3.35 -13.16 2.35
CA VAL A 128 -4.20 -12.68 1.25
C VAL A 128 -3.62 -13.11 -0.08
N GLU A 129 -2.30 -12.97 -0.24
CA GLU A 129 -1.63 -13.19 -1.51
C GLU A 129 -0.14 -13.45 -1.32
N ASN A 130 0.42 -14.33 -2.16
CA ASN A 130 1.87 -14.49 -2.33
C ASN A 130 2.22 -14.47 -3.81
N ARG A 131 3.33 -13.83 -4.15
CA ARG A 131 3.93 -13.96 -5.48
C ARG A 131 5.43 -14.15 -5.36
N ILE A 132 5.99 -14.93 -6.27
CA ILE A 132 7.43 -15.09 -6.44
C ILE A 132 7.74 -15.26 -7.90
N GLY A 133 8.85 -14.70 -8.37
CA GLY A 133 9.25 -14.84 -9.74
C GLY A 133 10.71 -14.53 -9.99
N VAL A 134 11.10 -14.84 -11.22
CA VAL A 134 12.40 -14.55 -11.80
C VAL A 134 12.19 -13.74 -13.07
N GLY A 135 13.04 -12.75 -13.30
CA GLY A 135 13.06 -11.93 -14.50
C GLY A 135 14.45 -11.90 -15.11
N TYR A 136 14.47 -11.77 -16.44
CA TYR A 136 15.64 -11.48 -17.25
C TYR A 136 15.36 -10.20 -18.03
N GLU A 137 16.28 -9.25 -18.00
CA GLU A 137 16.13 -7.97 -18.67
C GLU A 137 17.44 -7.57 -19.34
N ASP A 138 17.41 -7.35 -20.66
CA ASP A 138 18.51 -6.77 -21.44
C ASP A 138 18.05 -5.48 -22.17
N GLU A 139 18.84 -5.03 -23.15
CA GLU A 139 18.54 -3.86 -23.98
C GLU A 139 17.31 -4.00 -24.90
N CYS A 140 16.97 -5.23 -25.31
CA CYS A 140 15.92 -5.52 -26.28
C CYS A 140 14.67 -6.17 -25.66
N VAL A 141 14.83 -6.91 -24.55
CA VAL A 141 13.81 -7.81 -24.01
C VAL A 141 13.74 -7.71 -22.48
N ASP A 142 12.53 -7.70 -21.93
CA ASP A 142 12.24 -8.02 -20.52
C ASP A 142 11.31 -9.22 -20.48
N ALA A 143 11.77 -10.33 -19.91
CA ALA A 143 11.01 -11.56 -19.78
C ALA A 143 10.95 -11.99 -18.31
N SER A 144 9.79 -12.46 -17.86
CA SER A 144 9.63 -12.96 -16.49
C SER A 144 8.71 -14.16 -16.39
N LEU A 145 9.00 -15.00 -15.40
CA LEU A 145 8.17 -16.12 -14.98
C LEU A 145 7.82 -15.91 -13.51
N MET A 146 6.52 -15.92 -13.20
CA MET A 146 6.00 -15.67 -11.86
C MET A 146 4.99 -16.73 -11.48
N PHE A 147 5.06 -17.18 -10.23
CA PHE A 147 4.00 -17.92 -9.57
C PHE A 147 3.24 -16.98 -8.64
N SER A 148 1.91 -16.94 -8.77
CA SER A 148 1.01 -16.12 -7.98
C SER A 148 -0.04 -16.99 -7.31
N GLN A 149 -0.27 -16.77 -6.02
CA GLN A 149 -1.32 -17.42 -5.25
C GLN A 149 -2.20 -16.35 -4.63
N SER A 150 -3.49 -16.37 -4.96
CA SER A 150 -4.50 -15.60 -4.26
C SER A 150 -5.18 -16.51 -3.25
N PHE A 151 -5.18 -16.11 -1.98
CA PHE A 151 -5.90 -16.78 -0.91
C PHE A 151 -7.15 -15.99 -0.49
N TYR A 152 -7.41 -14.88 -1.18
CA TYR A 152 -8.58 -14.07 -0.92
C TYR A 152 -9.85 -14.86 -1.24
N SER A 153 -10.75 -14.90 -0.27
CA SER A 153 -12.07 -15.48 -0.45
C SER A 153 -13.11 -14.51 0.08
N ASP A 154 -14.03 -14.13 -0.80
CA ASP A 154 -15.21 -13.35 -0.49
C ASP A 154 -16.29 -13.63 -1.54
N ARG A 155 -17.50 -13.99 -1.09
CA ARG A 155 -18.68 -14.38 -1.90
C ARG A 155 -18.38 -15.27 -3.12
N ASP A 156 -17.99 -14.66 -4.23
CA ASP A 156 -17.75 -15.30 -5.53
C ASP A 156 -16.25 -15.50 -5.84
N TYR A 157 -15.34 -14.96 -5.02
CA TYR A 157 -13.90 -15.13 -5.15
C TYR A 157 -13.44 -16.34 -4.35
N VAL A 158 -12.80 -17.27 -5.07
CA VAL A 158 -12.17 -18.47 -4.51
C VAL A 158 -10.65 -18.38 -4.66
N PRO A 159 -9.88 -18.99 -3.75
CA PRO A 159 -8.43 -19.06 -3.87
C PRO A 159 -8.00 -19.64 -5.22
N ASP A 160 -7.02 -18.99 -5.85
CA ASP A 160 -6.47 -19.40 -7.15
C ASP A 160 -4.94 -19.46 -7.09
N SER A 161 -4.36 -20.25 -7.99
CA SER A 161 -2.94 -20.29 -8.21
C SER A 161 -2.66 -20.26 -9.70
N SER A 162 -1.78 -19.37 -10.09
CA SER A 162 -1.52 -19.03 -11.49
C SER A 162 -0.02 -18.96 -11.74
N VAL A 163 0.41 -19.49 -12.89
CA VAL A 163 1.77 -19.31 -13.42
C VAL A 163 1.67 -18.34 -14.58
N ILE A 164 2.41 -17.24 -14.50
CA ILE A 164 2.36 -16.13 -15.45
C ILE A 164 3.72 -16.03 -16.11
N PHE A 165 3.73 -16.11 -17.44
CA PHE A 165 4.88 -15.76 -18.26
C PHE A 165 4.58 -14.45 -18.98
N GLN A 166 5.48 -13.49 -18.87
CA GLN A 166 5.36 -12.19 -19.52
C GLN A 166 6.64 -11.89 -20.31
N ILE A 167 6.48 -11.36 -21.51
CA ILE A 167 7.58 -10.88 -22.35
C ILE A 167 7.24 -9.51 -22.92
N THR A 168 8.18 -8.58 -22.85
CA THR A 168 8.09 -7.22 -23.37
C THR A 168 9.29 -6.96 -24.28
N PHE A 169 9.04 -6.44 -25.49
CA PHE A 169 10.10 -6.00 -26.40
C PHE A 169 10.30 -4.49 -26.28
N LYS A 170 11.55 -4.06 -26.10
CA LYS A 170 11.95 -2.65 -25.99
C LYS A 170 12.26 -2.11 -27.38
N THR A 171 11.92 -0.83 -27.62
CA THR A 171 12.23 -0.11 -28.86
C THR A 171 13.35 0.89 -28.64
#